data_AF-A0A2Z6NUE3-F1
#
_entry.id   AF-A0A2Z6NUE3-F1
#
_cell.length_a   1.000
_cell.length_b   1.000
_cell.length_c   1.000
_cell.angle_alpha   90.00
_cell.angle_beta   90.00
_cell.angle_gamma   90.00
#
_symmetry.space_group_name_H-M   'P 1'
#
loop_
_entity.id
_entity.type
_entity.pdbx_description
1 polymer ?
#
loop_
_entity_poly.entity_id
_entity_poly.type
_entity_poly.pdbx_seq_one_letter_code
_entity_poly.pdbx_strand_id
1 'polypeptide(L)'
;MQTYTDTVFMWARSPGKTGSHFNPSSDLFVPNEKKDVITSTACWFAMVAILVGLGFAMGPIKLLMLYGIPYIINVMWLDLVTYLHHHGHEDKLPWYRGKEWSYLRGGLTTIDRDYGWINNIHHDIGTHVVHHLFPQIPHYHLVEATKAARPVFGDYYKEPKKSSPLPFHLIGEFIRSLKKDHYVSDTGDVVYYQTDPKINGSAKSE
;
A
#
# COMPACT_ATOMS: atom_id res chain seq x y z
N MET A 1 -11.13 -8.56 -0.35
CA MET A 1 -10.60 -7.18 -0.30
C MET A 1 -11.40 -6.36 0.70
N GLN A 2 -11.24 -6.60 2.01
CA GLN A 2 -12.09 -6.00 3.07
C GLN A 2 -11.31 -5.59 4.34
N THR A 3 -10.03 -5.20 4.23
CA THR A 3 -9.23 -4.93 5.45
C THR A 3 -8.27 -3.75 5.39
N TYR A 4 -8.16 -3.00 4.29
CA TYR A 4 -7.10 -1.98 4.17
C TYR A 4 -7.56 -0.52 4.20
N THR A 5 -8.87 -0.25 4.26
CA THR A 5 -9.38 1.15 4.21
C THR A 5 -10.35 1.50 5.34
N ASP A 6 -10.71 0.56 6.21
CA ASP A 6 -11.58 0.88 7.34
C ASP A 6 -10.75 1.51 8.48
N THR A 7 -10.96 2.80 8.72
CA THR A 7 -10.45 3.49 9.93
C THR A 7 -10.90 2.79 11.21
N VAL A 8 -11.99 2.01 11.15
CA VAL A 8 -12.48 1.12 12.20
C VAL A 8 -11.42 0.10 12.61
N PHE A 9 -10.54 -0.36 11.70
CA PHE A 9 -9.48 -1.33 12.01
C PHE A 9 -8.56 -0.88 13.14
N MET A 10 -8.31 0.42 13.25
CA MET A 10 -7.49 1.00 14.31
C MET A 10 -8.15 0.83 15.69
N TRP A 11 -9.47 0.95 15.73
CA TRP A 11 -10.28 0.84 16.94
C TRP A 11 -10.60 -0.62 17.30
N ALA A 12 -10.92 -1.44 16.29
CA ALA A 12 -11.27 -2.84 16.38
C ALA A 12 -10.63 -3.61 15.23
N ARG A 13 -9.98 -4.74 15.51
CA ARG A 13 -9.24 -5.50 14.48
C ARG A 13 -10.15 -6.09 13.40
N SER A 14 -9.51 -6.64 12.37
CA SER A 14 -10.18 -7.39 11.31
C SER A 14 -11.08 -8.50 11.90
N PRO A 15 -12.16 -8.90 11.22
CA PRO A 15 -13.06 -9.95 11.69
C PRO A 15 -12.30 -11.21 12.14
N GLY A 16 -12.65 -11.73 13.32
CA GLY A 16 -11.98 -12.88 13.94
C GLY A 16 -10.73 -12.55 14.76
N LYS A 17 -10.34 -11.27 14.87
CA LYS A 17 -9.25 -10.81 15.73
C LYS A 17 -9.76 -9.80 16.77
N THR A 18 -9.12 -9.77 17.93
CA THR A 18 -9.41 -8.83 19.04
C THR A 18 -8.25 -7.86 19.24
N GLY A 19 -8.48 -6.75 19.95
CA GLY A 19 -7.46 -5.73 20.24
C GLY A 19 -7.73 -4.37 19.61
N SER A 20 -6.98 -3.36 20.05
CA SER A 20 -7.09 -1.97 19.59
C SER A 20 -5.71 -1.32 19.53
N HIS A 21 -5.45 -0.54 18.48
CA HIS A 21 -4.17 0.16 18.32
C HIS A 21 -4.00 1.33 19.30
N PHE A 22 -5.08 1.78 19.92
CA PHE A 22 -5.06 2.83 20.95
C PHE A 22 -4.97 2.27 22.38
N ASN A 23 -5.04 0.94 22.55
CA ASN A 23 -4.88 0.29 23.85
C ASN A 23 -3.42 -0.16 24.03
N PRO A 24 -2.64 0.48 24.92
CA PRO A 24 -1.24 0.14 25.13
C PRO A 24 -1.03 -1.22 25.83
N SER A 25 -2.12 -1.86 26.27
CA SER A 25 -2.09 -3.23 26.81
C SER A 25 -2.70 -4.25 25.84
N SER A 26 -2.93 -3.88 24.58
CA SER A 26 -3.38 -4.82 23.55
C SER A 26 -2.31 -5.88 23.27
N ASP A 27 -2.75 -7.09 22.97
CA ASP A 27 -1.94 -8.22 22.46
C ASP A 27 -1.26 -7.96 21.10
N LEU A 28 -1.53 -6.80 20.50
CA LEU A 28 -0.88 -6.29 19.29
C LEU A 28 0.58 -5.91 19.52
N PHE A 29 0.92 -5.49 20.74
CA PHE A 29 2.18 -4.83 21.05
C PHE A 29 2.97 -5.65 22.05
N VAL A 30 4.30 -5.66 21.91
CA VAL A 30 5.15 -6.21 22.96
C VAL A 30 5.26 -5.21 24.12
N PRO A 31 5.52 -5.67 25.37
CA PRO A 31 5.49 -4.80 26.54
C PRO A 31 6.37 -3.53 26.44
N ASN A 32 7.47 -3.60 25.69
CA ASN A 32 8.39 -2.48 25.52
C ASN A 32 7.85 -1.36 24.60
N GLU A 33 6.89 -1.66 23.72
CA GLU A 33 6.26 -0.68 22.81
C GLU A 33 5.15 0.13 23.50
N LYS A 34 4.80 -0.21 24.75
CA LYS A 34 3.70 0.41 25.50
C LYS A 34 3.77 1.94 25.51
N LYS A 35 4.97 2.50 25.69
CA LYS A 35 5.18 3.95 25.73
C LYS A 35 4.99 4.57 24.35
N ASP A 36 5.39 3.89 23.29
CA ASP A 36 5.23 4.35 21.91
C ASP A 36 3.74 4.40 21.52
N VAL A 37 2.95 3.42 21.97
CA VAL A 37 1.49 3.42 21.78
C VAL A 37 0.83 4.60 22.51
N ILE A 38 1.22 4.87 23.76
CA ILE A 38 0.69 6.02 24.50
C ILE A 38 1.05 7.34 23.82
N THR A 39 2.33 7.52 23.45
CA THR A 39 2.80 8.74 22.80
C THR A 39 2.12 8.97 21.47
N SER A 40 2.07 7.96 20.59
CA SER A 40 1.42 8.06 19.29
C SER A 40 -0.08 8.35 19.41
N THR A 41 -0.77 7.71 20.36
CA THR A 41 -2.18 7.99 20.68
C THR A 41 -2.37 9.44 21.11
N ALA A 42 -1.53 9.95 22.02
CA ALA A 42 -1.60 11.33 22.47
C ALA A 42 -1.34 12.33 21.33
N CYS A 43 -0.35 12.08 20.48
CA CYS A 43 -0.07 12.91 19.30
C CYS A 43 -1.25 12.93 18.32
N TRP A 44 -1.90 11.79 18.10
CA TRP A 44 -3.07 11.71 17.22
C TRP A 44 -4.23 12.55 17.76
N PHE A 45 -4.58 12.42 19.05
CA PHE A 45 -5.63 13.24 19.66
C PHE A 45 -5.27 14.73 19.70
N ALA A 46 -3.99 15.07 19.92
CA ALA A 46 -3.53 16.45 19.85
C ALA A 46 -3.73 17.04 18.45
N MET A 47 -3.43 16.29 17.39
CA MET A 47 -3.68 16.73 16.01
C MET A 47 -5.17 16.95 15.74
N VAL A 48 -6.04 16.03 16.20
CA VAL A 48 -7.49 16.21 16.09
C VAL A 48 -7.95 17.47 16.83
N ALA A 49 -7.47 17.71 18.05
CA ALA A 49 -7.80 18.91 18.81
C ALA A 49 -7.34 20.20 18.11
N ILE A 50 -6.15 20.21 17.51
CA ILE A 50 -5.64 21.33 16.70
C ILE A 50 -6.57 21.58 15.51
N LEU A 51 -6.96 20.54 14.76
CA LEU A 51 -7.85 20.67 13.61
C LEU A 51 -9.23 21.20 14.03
N VAL A 52 -9.79 20.69 15.13
CA VAL A 52 -11.07 21.20 15.69
C VAL A 52 -10.95 22.67 16.08
N GLY A 53 -9.89 23.04 16.79
CA GLY A 53 -9.63 24.43 17.19
C GLY A 53 -9.48 25.36 15.98
N LEU A 54 -8.75 24.94 14.95
CA LEU A 54 -8.65 25.67 13.68
C LEU A 54 -10.02 25.76 12.99
N GLY A 55 -10.82 24.71 13.03
CA GLY A 55 -12.19 24.70 12.50
C GLY A 55 -13.06 25.80 13.12
N PHE A 56 -12.93 26.03 14.43
CA PHE A 56 -13.61 27.14 15.11
C PHE A 56 -12.98 28.51 14.79
N ALA A 57 -11.66 28.60 14.69
CA ALA A 57 -10.96 29.87 14.49
C ALA A 57 -11.09 30.45 13.07
N MET A 58 -11.01 29.62 12.02
CA MET A 58 -11.06 30.07 10.62
C MET A 58 -12.30 29.61 9.85
N GLY A 59 -13.15 28.80 10.49
CA GLY A 59 -14.36 28.24 9.89
C GLY A 59 -14.10 26.89 9.21
N PRO A 60 -15.06 25.95 9.29
CA PRO A 60 -14.87 24.57 8.83
C PRO A 60 -14.65 24.46 7.32
N ILE A 61 -15.23 25.35 6.52
CA ILE A 61 -15.06 25.35 5.05
C ILE A 61 -13.61 25.67 4.67
N LYS A 62 -12.99 26.67 5.31
CA LYS A 62 -11.59 27.02 5.02
C LYS A 62 -10.65 25.89 5.43
N LEU A 63 -10.89 25.28 6.59
CA LEU A 63 -10.12 24.12 7.05
C LEU A 63 -10.27 22.93 6.08
N LEU A 64 -11.48 22.66 5.59
CA LEU A 64 -11.72 21.60 4.61
C LEU A 64 -10.93 21.84 3.32
N MET A 65 -10.93 23.07 2.80
CA MET A 65 -10.22 23.40 1.56
C MET A 65 -8.69 23.34 1.72
N LEU A 66 -8.15 23.81 2.86
CA LEU A 66 -6.71 23.89 3.09
C LEU A 66 -6.08 22.59 3.58
N TYR A 67 -6.83 21.77 4.33
CA TYR A 67 -6.32 20.55 4.93
C TYR A 67 -7.07 19.30 4.43
N GLY A 68 -8.39 19.29 4.54
CA GLY A 68 -9.19 18.10 4.26
C GLY A 68 -9.10 17.62 2.81
N ILE A 69 -9.30 18.50 1.82
CA ILE A 69 -9.21 18.14 0.40
C ILE A 69 -7.79 17.69 0.01
N PRO A 70 -6.71 18.44 0.30
CA PRO A 70 -5.36 17.98 0.03
C PRO A 70 -5.02 16.65 0.71
N TYR A 71 -5.47 16.45 1.96
CA TYR A 71 -5.28 15.20 2.69
C TYR A 71 -5.96 14.03 1.99
N ILE A 72 -7.23 14.16 1.59
CA ILE A 72 -7.96 13.10 0.86
C ILE A 72 -7.27 12.79 -0.47
N ILE A 73 -6.86 13.81 -1.23
CA ILE A 73 -6.14 13.61 -2.49
C ILE A 73 -4.83 12.84 -2.24
N ASN A 74 -4.07 13.22 -1.21
CA ASN A 74 -2.82 12.54 -0.86
C ASN A 74 -3.05 11.07 -0.45
N VAL A 75 -4.04 10.79 0.39
CA VAL A 75 -4.41 9.42 0.81
C VAL A 75 -4.81 8.59 -0.41
N MET A 76 -5.73 9.09 -1.23
CA MET A 76 -6.19 8.38 -2.44
C MET A 76 -5.04 8.14 -3.42
N TRP A 77 -4.10 9.09 -3.55
CA TRP A 77 -2.92 8.95 -4.39
C TRP A 77 -1.95 7.89 -3.86
N LEU A 78 -1.64 7.91 -2.56
CA LEU A 78 -0.76 6.92 -1.94
C LEU A 78 -1.38 5.51 -1.95
N ASP A 79 -2.68 5.39 -1.75
CA ASP A 79 -3.41 4.12 -1.85
C ASP A 79 -3.30 3.56 -3.28
N LEU A 80 -3.49 4.39 -4.30
CA LEU A 80 -3.36 3.99 -5.69
C LEU A 80 -1.93 3.55 -6.03
N VAL A 81 -0.92 4.32 -5.63
CA VAL A 81 0.49 4.00 -5.86
C VAL A 81 0.86 2.68 -5.17
N THR A 82 0.49 2.53 -3.90
CA THR A 82 0.71 1.30 -3.13
C THR A 82 0.01 0.13 -3.80
N TYR A 83 -1.25 0.29 -4.22
CA TYR A 83 -1.96 -0.75 -4.95
C TYR A 83 -1.20 -1.19 -6.20
N LEU A 84 -0.77 -0.24 -7.04
CA LEU A 84 -0.05 -0.52 -8.29
C LEU A 84 1.31 -1.20 -8.05
N HIS A 85 1.98 -0.92 -6.95
CA HIS A 85 3.23 -1.57 -6.57
C HIS A 85 3.06 -3.00 -6.06
N HIS A 86 1.85 -3.40 -5.69
CA HIS A 86 1.57 -4.73 -5.13
C HIS A 86 0.60 -5.56 -5.99
N HIS A 87 0.04 -4.99 -7.06
CA HIS A 87 -1.00 -5.61 -7.88
C HIS A 87 -0.88 -5.24 -9.37
N GLY A 88 -1.61 -5.96 -10.22
CA GLY A 88 -1.85 -5.56 -11.60
C GLY A 88 -0.70 -5.79 -12.58
N HIS A 89 0.24 -6.68 -12.26
CA HIS A 89 1.21 -7.17 -13.22
C HIS A 89 0.60 -8.26 -14.14
N GLU A 90 1.12 -8.39 -15.36
CA GLU A 90 0.62 -9.38 -16.33
C GLU A 90 0.91 -10.81 -15.83
N ASP A 91 2.12 -11.06 -15.36
CA ASP A 91 2.46 -12.25 -14.58
C ASP A 91 1.90 -12.12 -13.17
N LYS A 92 1.09 -13.10 -12.74
CA LYS A 92 0.57 -13.13 -11.37
C LYS A 92 1.70 -13.31 -10.36
N LEU A 93 1.70 -12.46 -9.34
CA LEU A 93 2.66 -12.51 -8.26
C LEU A 93 2.22 -13.54 -7.20
N PRO A 94 3.15 -14.35 -6.68
CA PRO A 94 2.86 -15.27 -5.60
C PRO A 94 2.64 -14.54 -4.28
N TRP A 95 1.65 -15.00 -3.54
CA TRP A 95 1.42 -14.67 -2.14
C TRP A 95 1.95 -15.80 -1.27
N TYR A 96 3.00 -15.51 -0.51
CA TYR A 96 3.63 -16.46 0.38
C TYR A 96 3.02 -16.41 1.79
N ARG A 97 2.79 -17.57 2.39
CA ARG A 97 2.24 -17.72 3.74
C ARG A 97 3.09 -18.66 4.59
N GLY A 98 2.94 -18.54 5.91
CA GLY A 98 3.57 -19.44 6.85
C GLY A 98 5.08 -19.54 6.63
N LYS A 99 5.57 -20.76 6.42
CA LYS A 99 7.00 -21.04 6.23
C LYS A 99 7.55 -20.60 4.87
N GLU A 100 6.68 -20.39 3.88
CA GLU A 100 7.09 -19.91 2.55
C GLU A 100 7.35 -18.40 2.55
N TRP A 101 6.81 -17.67 3.52
CA TRP A 101 7.00 -16.23 3.63
C TRP A 101 8.38 -15.90 4.20
N SER A 102 9.06 -14.95 3.57
CA SER A 102 10.26 -14.29 4.11
C SER A 102 10.28 -12.85 3.63
N TYR A 103 11.03 -12.00 4.33
CA TYR A 103 11.21 -10.59 3.98
C TYR A 103 11.65 -10.42 2.51
N LEU A 104 12.66 -11.18 2.10
CA LEU A 104 13.21 -11.14 0.74
C LEU A 104 12.17 -11.55 -0.31
N ARG A 105 11.48 -12.67 -0.09
CA ARG A 105 10.42 -13.15 -1.01
C ARG A 105 9.27 -12.16 -1.10
N GLY A 106 8.89 -11.54 0.02
CA GLY A 106 7.88 -10.48 0.04
C GLY A 106 8.32 -9.24 -0.77
N GLY A 107 9.54 -8.75 -0.54
CA GLY A 107 10.07 -7.59 -1.27
C GLY A 107 10.19 -7.85 -2.78
N LEU A 108 10.61 -9.05 -3.19
CA LEU A 108 10.69 -9.43 -4.61
C LEU A 108 9.33 -9.64 -5.28
N THR A 109 8.23 -9.72 -4.51
CA THR A 109 6.88 -9.76 -5.07
C THR A 109 6.27 -8.39 -5.30
N THR A 110 6.99 -7.31 -5.00
CA THR A 110 6.53 -5.98 -5.38
C THR A 110 6.92 -5.64 -6.82
N ILE A 111 6.31 -4.58 -7.37
CA ILE A 111 6.44 -4.19 -8.78
C ILE A 111 6.94 -2.76 -8.84
N ASP A 112 8.06 -2.55 -9.54
CA ASP A 112 8.49 -1.21 -9.89
C ASP A 112 7.53 -0.62 -10.93
N ARG A 113 7.24 0.68 -10.84
CA ARG A 113 6.33 1.39 -11.75
C ARG A 113 6.97 2.67 -12.25
N ASP A 114 6.94 2.89 -13.55
CA ASP A 114 7.42 4.12 -14.15
C ASP A 114 6.28 5.14 -14.24
N TYR A 115 6.38 6.25 -13.50
CA TYR A 115 5.40 7.34 -13.50
C TYR A 115 5.72 8.47 -14.50
N GLY A 116 6.73 8.31 -15.37
CA GLY A 116 7.13 9.33 -16.34
C GLY A 116 7.73 10.56 -15.65
N TRP A 117 7.28 11.77 -16.01
CA TRP A 117 7.78 13.00 -15.39
C TRP A 117 7.49 13.12 -13.90
N ILE A 118 6.52 12.35 -13.40
CA ILE A 118 6.09 12.37 -12.00
C ILE A 118 7.10 11.65 -11.09
N ASN A 119 7.98 10.78 -11.61
CA ASN A 119 8.96 10.03 -10.80
C ASN A 119 9.76 10.95 -9.86
N ASN A 120 10.33 12.04 -10.39
CA ASN A 120 11.14 12.97 -9.61
C ASN A 120 10.32 13.73 -8.54
N ILE A 121 9.04 14.00 -8.81
CA ILE A 121 8.14 14.68 -7.86
C ILE A 121 7.80 13.76 -6.69
N HIS A 122 7.72 12.45 -6.93
CA HIS A 122 7.49 11.44 -5.92
C HIS A 122 8.77 10.77 -5.42
N HIS A 123 9.91 11.43 -5.53
CA HIS A 123 11.17 10.92 -4.98
C HIS A 123 11.50 9.51 -5.49
N ASP A 124 11.23 9.22 -6.76
CA ASP A 124 11.48 7.93 -7.40
C ASP A 124 10.82 6.73 -6.67
N ILE A 125 9.65 6.95 -6.05
CA ILE A 125 8.87 5.91 -5.35
C ILE A 125 8.61 4.66 -6.18
N GLY A 126 8.65 4.78 -7.52
CA GLY A 126 8.52 3.68 -8.46
C GLY A 126 9.64 2.64 -8.41
N THR A 127 10.77 2.92 -7.74
CA THR A 127 11.88 1.98 -7.47
C THR A 127 11.60 1.10 -6.24
N HIS A 128 10.35 0.62 -6.17
CA HIS A 128 9.72 0.11 -4.96
C HIS A 128 10.34 -1.20 -4.46
N VAL A 129 10.80 -2.08 -5.35
CA VAL A 129 11.47 -3.35 -4.97
C VAL A 129 12.73 -3.07 -4.15
N VAL A 130 13.62 -2.21 -4.65
CA VAL A 130 14.85 -1.87 -3.92
C VAL A 130 14.55 -1.07 -2.67
N HIS A 131 13.59 -0.15 -2.72
CA HIS A 131 13.15 0.59 -1.54
C HIS A 131 12.68 -0.35 -0.42
N HIS A 132 11.91 -1.39 -0.74
CA HIS A 132 11.47 -2.38 0.25
C HIS A 132 12.59 -3.29 0.71
N LEU A 133 13.52 -3.71 -0.14
CA LEU A 133 14.60 -4.59 0.28
C LEU A 133 15.67 -3.85 1.09
N PHE A 134 15.89 -2.57 0.80
CA PHE A 134 16.95 -1.74 1.37
C PHE A 134 16.43 -0.33 1.71
N PRO A 135 15.49 -0.20 2.67
CA PRO A 135 14.87 1.09 3.00
C PRO A 135 15.84 2.15 3.53
N GLN A 136 17.07 1.74 3.90
CA GLN A 136 18.15 2.62 4.34
C GLN A 136 18.82 3.36 3.17
N ILE A 137 18.65 2.89 1.92
CA ILE A 137 19.13 3.60 0.74
C ILE A 137 18.24 4.83 0.55
N PRO A 138 18.82 6.04 0.54
CA PRO A 138 18.02 7.25 0.38
C PRO A 138 17.48 7.34 -1.05
N HIS A 139 16.33 8.01 -1.18
CA HIS A 139 15.57 8.03 -2.43
C HIS A 139 16.39 8.48 -3.66
N TYR A 140 17.31 9.44 -3.49
CA TYR A 140 18.16 9.97 -4.55
C TYR A 140 19.23 9.00 -5.06
N HIS A 141 19.43 7.85 -4.41
CA HIS A 141 20.27 6.75 -4.89
C HIS A 141 19.47 5.51 -5.33
N LEU A 142 18.14 5.50 -5.19
CA LEU A 142 17.35 4.30 -5.49
C LEU A 142 17.41 3.92 -6.97
N VAL A 143 17.41 4.88 -7.89
CA VAL A 143 17.52 4.60 -9.33
C VAL A 143 18.86 3.93 -9.67
N GLU A 144 19.94 4.37 -9.03
CA GLU A 144 21.27 3.76 -9.18
C GLU A 144 21.30 2.35 -8.58
N ALA A 145 20.78 2.20 -7.36
CA ALA A 145 20.71 0.92 -6.66
C ALA A 145 19.85 -0.10 -7.41
N THR A 146 18.70 0.28 -7.97
CA THR A 146 17.87 -0.60 -8.82
C THR A 146 18.63 -1.08 -10.04
N LYS A 147 19.38 -0.21 -10.73
CA LYS A 147 20.21 -0.62 -11.88
C LYS A 147 21.29 -1.63 -11.48
N ALA A 148 21.92 -1.44 -10.32
CA ALA A 148 22.96 -2.32 -9.80
C ALA A 148 22.41 -3.66 -9.30
N ALA A 149 21.23 -3.66 -8.68
CA ALA A 149 20.60 -4.85 -8.10
C ALA A 149 19.88 -5.72 -9.14
N ARG A 150 19.36 -5.11 -10.22
CA ARG A 150 18.67 -5.81 -11.30
C ARG A 150 19.35 -7.11 -11.78
N PRO A 151 20.65 -7.14 -12.15
CA PRO A 151 21.29 -8.38 -12.61
C PRO A 151 21.38 -9.45 -11.52
N VAL A 152 21.36 -9.06 -10.23
CA VAL A 152 21.37 -9.99 -9.10
C VAL A 152 20.00 -10.61 -8.88
N PHE A 153 18.93 -9.82 -9.06
CA PHE A 153 17.55 -10.30 -8.93
C PHE A 153 17.15 -11.25 -10.06
N GLY A 154 17.72 -11.09 -11.26
CA GLY A 154 17.47 -11.97 -12.40
C GLY A 154 15.98 -12.10 -12.71
N ASP A 155 15.50 -13.34 -12.84
CA ASP A 155 14.12 -13.65 -13.23
C ASP A 155 13.05 -13.21 -12.22
N TYR A 156 13.47 -12.90 -10.98
CA TYR A 156 12.57 -12.39 -9.95
C TYR A 156 12.24 -10.91 -10.13
N TYR A 157 13.06 -10.15 -10.86
CA TYR A 157 12.79 -8.74 -11.14
C TYR A 157 11.93 -8.58 -12.39
N LYS A 158 10.83 -7.82 -12.25
CA LYS A 158 9.91 -7.51 -13.34
C LYS A 158 10.17 -6.10 -13.84
N GLU A 159 10.65 -6.01 -15.09
CA GLU A 159 10.95 -4.72 -15.71
C GLU A 159 9.67 -3.87 -15.84
N PRO A 160 9.63 -2.64 -15.30
CA PRO A 160 8.48 -1.77 -15.45
C PRO A 160 8.26 -1.39 -16.91
N LYS A 161 6.99 -1.38 -17.32
CA LYS A 161 6.62 -0.76 -18.58
C LYS A 161 6.94 0.73 -18.52
N LYS A 162 7.67 1.23 -19.51
CA LYS A 162 8.04 2.64 -19.57
C LYS A 162 6.83 3.53 -19.84
N SER A 163 6.76 4.62 -19.10
CA SER A 163 5.80 5.68 -19.34
C SER A 163 6.26 6.61 -20.45
N SER A 164 5.29 7.17 -21.17
CA SER A 164 5.46 8.43 -21.90
C SER A 164 5.61 9.58 -20.86
N PRO A 165 5.55 10.89 -21.21
CA PRO A 165 5.59 11.95 -20.20
C PRO A 165 4.61 11.76 -19.02
N LEU A 166 3.43 11.18 -19.30
CA LEU A 166 2.41 10.84 -18.31
C LEU A 166 2.13 9.32 -18.30
N PRO A 167 1.80 8.74 -17.13
CA PRO A 167 1.70 7.29 -16.96
C PRO A 167 0.30 6.72 -17.25
N PHE A 168 -0.30 7.06 -18.38
CA PHE A 168 -1.66 6.60 -18.72
C PHE A 168 -1.80 5.08 -18.81
N HIS A 169 -0.70 4.35 -19.05
CA HIS A 169 -0.71 2.89 -19.08
C HIS A 169 -1.09 2.27 -17.72
N LEU A 170 -0.71 2.92 -16.61
CA LEU A 170 -1.01 2.46 -15.25
C LEU A 170 -2.52 2.47 -14.95
N ILE A 171 -3.29 3.37 -15.58
CA ILE A 171 -4.75 3.37 -15.46
C ILE A 171 -5.34 2.07 -16.04
N GLY A 172 -4.83 1.63 -17.19
CA GLY A 172 -5.24 0.38 -17.82
C GLY A 172 -4.87 -0.83 -16.99
N GLU A 173 -3.69 -0.83 -16.36
CA GLU A 173 -3.24 -1.88 -15.44
C GLU A 173 -4.09 -1.94 -14.17
N PHE A 174 -4.39 -0.78 -13.58
CA PHE A 174 -5.29 -0.66 -12.43
C PHE A 174 -6.67 -1.25 -12.73
N ILE A 175 -7.32 -0.80 -13.82
CA ILE A 175 -8.64 -1.31 -14.20
C ILE A 175 -8.61 -2.82 -14.49
N ARG A 176 -7.56 -3.30 -15.18
CA ARG A 176 -7.40 -4.73 -15.47
C ARG A 176 -7.23 -5.54 -14.20
N SER A 177 -6.45 -5.03 -13.24
CA SER A 177 -6.24 -5.65 -11.94
C SER A 177 -7.54 -5.72 -11.15
N LEU A 178 -8.28 -4.61 -11.04
CA LEU A 178 -9.57 -4.60 -10.35
C LEU A 178 -10.58 -5.59 -10.94
N LYS A 179 -10.50 -5.88 -12.24
CA LYS A 179 -11.33 -6.89 -12.92
C LYS A 179 -10.83 -8.33 -12.79
N LYS A 180 -9.57 -8.57 -12.41
CA LYS A 180 -8.99 -9.93 -12.45
C LYS A 180 -8.48 -10.42 -11.10
N ASP A 181 -8.12 -9.51 -10.21
CA ASP A 181 -7.43 -9.76 -8.94
C ASP A 181 -8.41 -9.60 -7.77
N HIS A 182 -9.40 -10.48 -7.68
CA HIS A 182 -10.49 -10.33 -6.71
C HIS A 182 -10.14 -10.94 -5.34
N TYR A 183 -9.53 -12.13 -5.35
CA TYR A 183 -9.19 -12.86 -4.13
C TYR A 183 -7.99 -13.79 -4.34
N VAL A 184 -7.46 -14.32 -3.23
CA VAL A 184 -6.49 -15.42 -3.21
C VAL A 184 -7.11 -16.59 -2.45
N SER A 185 -6.78 -17.83 -2.81
CA SER A 185 -7.31 -19.03 -2.14
C SER A 185 -7.05 -19.00 -0.62
N ASP A 186 -7.99 -19.46 0.20
CA ASP A 186 -7.76 -19.63 1.64
C ASP A 186 -6.83 -20.82 1.97
N THR A 187 -6.61 -21.71 1.01
CA THR A 187 -5.75 -22.88 1.13
C THR A 187 -4.47 -22.74 0.31
N GLY A 188 -3.37 -23.30 0.83
CA GLY A 188 -2.05 -23.30 0.20
C GLY A 188 -1.07 -22.29 0.80
N ASP A 189 0.22 -22.63 0.74
CA ASP A 189 1.32 -21.81 1.28
C ASP A 189 1.88 -20.80 0.26
N VAL A 190 1.72 -21.10 -1.04
CA VAL A 190 2.00 -20.19 -2.16
C VAL A 190 0.74 -20.10 -3.02
N VAL A 191 0.10 -18.94 -3.03
CA VAL A 191 -1.18 -18.72 -3.73
C VAL A 191 -1.08 -17.53 -4.69
N TYR A 192 -2.03 -17.42 -5.61
CA TYR A 192 -2.05 -16.35 -6.62
C TYR A 192 -3.43 -15.72 -6.67
N TYR A 193 -3.49 -14.49 -7.16
CA TYR A 193 -4.76 -13.81 -7.38
C TYR A 193 -5.63 -14.55 -8.40
N GLN A 194 -6.91 -14.65 -8.07
CA GLN A 194 -7.94 -15.32 -8.85
C GLN A 194 -9.09 -14.34 -9.14
N THR A 195 -9.72 -14.59 -10.29
CA THR A 195 -10.88 -13.84 -10.74
C THR A 195 -12.15 -14.49 -10.19
N ASP A 196 -12.92 -13.74 -9.42
CA ASP A 196 -14.27 -14.14 -9.03
C ASP A 196 -15.24 -13.99 -10.23
N PRO A 197 -15.85 -15.09 -10.74
CA PRO A 197 -16.80 -15.03 -11.86
C PRO A 197 -18.09 -14.28 -11.51
N LYS A 198 -18.45 -14.18 -10.23
CA LYS A 198 -19.67 -13.48 -9.77
C LYS A 198 -19.54 -11.96 -9.87
N ILE A 199 -18.34 -11.43 -9.65
CA ILE A 199 -18.05 -9.99 -9.72
C ILE A 199 -18.02 -9.50 -11.18
N ASN A 200 -17.54 -10.34 -12.11
CA ASN A 200 -17.41 -9.99 -13.53
C ASN A 200 -18.65 -10.29 -14.39
N GLY A 201 -19.76 -10.70 -13.78
CA GLY A 201 -21.00 -10.96 -14.51
C GLY A 201 -20.98 -12.20 -15.41
N SER A 202 -20.01 -13.11 -15.26
CA SER A 202 -20.05 -14.43 -15.91
C SER A 202 -20.68 -15.48 -15.00
N ALA A 203 -21.88 -15.19 -14.49
CA ALA A 203 -22.76 -16.26 -14.06
C ALA A 203 -23.30 -16.91 -15.34
N LYS A 204 -22.60 -17.93 -15.85
CA LYS A 204 -23.31 -18.91 -16.68
C LYS A 204 -24.29 -19.60 -15.73
N SER A 205 -25.57 -19.33 -15.91
CA SER A 205 -26.65 -20.16 -15.40
C SER A 205 -26.46 -21.57 -15.97
N GLU A 206 -26.23 -22.55 -15.11
CA GLU A 206 -26.59 -23.94 -15.37
C GLU A 206 -28.02 -24.18 -14.93
#